data_AF-A0A842QP86-F1
#
_entry.id   AF-A0A842QP86-F1
#
_cell.length_a   1.000
_cell.length_b   1.000
_cell.length_c   1.000
_cell.angle_alpha   90.00
_cell.angle_beta   90.00
_cell.angle_gamma   90.00
#
_symmetry.space_group_name_H-M   'P 1'
#
loop_
_entity.id
_entity.type
_entity.pdbx_description
1 polymer ?
#
loop_
_entity_poly.entity_id
_entity_poly.type
_entity_poly.pdbx_seq_one_letter_code
_entity_poly.pdbx_strand_id
1 'polypeptide(L)'
;MKLRKAIKKIVALGIGASMVGATILSASAADLNDYPAPFIQNGKFSGTLVVGDNAAAEDVIGVSDIAMSLQFASSVKTGSGATSTTTVEGDAWRIASTGDDLNLYQNLTSLKSGSLGEGDLNALAAGSFNAKSTETYKQKLYVGKGSGTRVEYDTYDEISEDPALYLRFEKDQELLHYELDFDTAIESDVDSNGKLEDFEDQKITILGKEYTILQAKNSTDKLTFMAGAVQDTMEVGETKTYTIDGKDYE
;
A
#
# COMPACT_ATOMS: atom_id res chain seq x y z
N MET A 1 -32.47 35.07 -15.26
CA MET A 1 -31.57 34.15 -16.00
C MET A 1 -30.12 34.51 -15.71
N LYS A 2 -29.24 33.50 -15.69
CA LYS A 2 -27.77 33.55 -15.59
C LYS A 2 -27.19 33.65 -14.16
N LEU A 3 -27.05 32.50 -13.50
CA LEU A 3 -25.84 32.12 -12.73
C LEU A 3 -25.89 30.64 -12.34
N ARG A 4 -25.82 29.73 -13.32
CA ARG A 4 -25.60 28.29 -13.07
C ARG A 4 -24.74 27.75 -14.20
N LYS A 5 -23.40 27.79 -14.06
CA LYS A 5 -22.41 26.99 -14.82
C LYS A 5 -20.93 27.28 -14.46
N ALA A 6 -20.55 27.39 -13.19
CA ALA A 6 -19.14 27.69 -12.85
C ALA A 6 -18.61 27.04 -11.56
N ILE A 7 -19.05 25.82 -11.19
CA ILE A 7 -18.38 25.03 -10.14
C ILE A 7 -18.35 23.56 -10.58
N LYS A 8 -17.40 23.22 -11.45
CA LYS A 8 -16.97 21.85 -11.70
C LYS A 8 -15.56 21.91 -12.26
N LYS A 9 -14.57 21.96 -11.36
CA LYS A 9 -13.13 21.67 -11.51
C LYS A 9 -12.34 22.40 -10.40
N ILE A 10 -12.36 21.84 -9.19
CA ILE A 10 -11.30 22.05 -8.19
C ILE A 10 -10.89 20.63 -7.77
N VAL A 11 -10.06 20.03 -8.62
CA VAL A 11 -9.16 18.91 -8.32
C VAL A 11 -7.81 19.40 -8.82
N ALA A 12 -6.76 19.20 -8.02
CA ALA A 12 -5.39 19.69 -8.17
C ALA A 12 -5.09 21.05 -7.50
N LEU A 13 -5.14 21.05 -6.16
CA LEU A 13 -4.28 21.92 -5.35
C LEU A 13 -3.52 21.00 -4.41
N GLY A 14 -2.24 20.78 -4.70
CA GLY A 14 -1.37 19.90 -3.90
C GLY A 14 -0.06 19.48 -4.56
N ILE A 15 0.17 19.75 -5.86
CA ILE A 15 1.47 19.57 -6.52
C ILE A 15 1.95 20.95 -6.96
N GLY A 16 2.54 21.69 -6.03
CA GLY A 16 2.90 23.08 -6.23
C GLY A 16 4.09 23.49 -5.39
N ALA A 17 5.21 22.79 -5.50
CA ALA A 17 6.53 23.27 -5.07
C ALA A 17 7.68 22.38 -5.60
N SER A 18 7.89 22.30 -6.93
CA SER A 18 9.18 21.87 -7.49
C SER A 18 9.38 22.24 -8.97
N MET A 19 8.77 23.33 -9.44
CA MET A 19 9.04 23.91 -10.77
C MET A 19 9.81 25.24 -10.66
N VAL A 20 10.84 25.29 -9.80
CA VAL A 20 11.82 26.38 -9.76
C VAL A 20 13.21 25.76 -9.75
N GLY A 21 13.91 25.84 -10.88
CA GLY A 21 15.33 25.49 -10.96
C GLY A 21 15.88 25.19 -12.35
N ALA A 22 15.05 24.92 -13.35
CA ALA A 22 15.51 24.68 -14.72
C ALA A 22 15.75 25.99 -15.49
N THR A 23 16.68 26.83 -15.03
CA THR A 23 17.46 27.84 -15.80
C THR A 23 18.08 28.87 -14.85
N ILE A 24 19.18 28.51 -14.17
CA ILE A 24 20.22 29.49 -13.85
C ILE A 24 21.55 28.91 -14.30
N LEU A 25 22.01 29.46 -15.42
CA LEU A 25 23.40 29.45 -15.88
C LEU A 25 24.36 29.62 -14.70
N SER A 26 24.94 28.53 -14.22
CA SER A 26 26.22 28.57 -13.52
C SER A 26 27.22 27.93 -14.46
N ALA A 27 27.70 28.74 -15.41
CA ALA A 27 29.03 28.55 -15.98
C ALA A 27 30.06 28.82 -14.87
N SER A 28 30.13 27.93 -13.88
CA SER A 28 31.28 27.81 -13.00
C SER A 28 32.29 26.93 -13.73
N ALA A 29 33.52 27.43 -13.86
CA ALA A 29 34.62 26.83 -14.61
C ALA A 29 34.68 25.30 -14.45
N ALA A 30 34.61 24.58 -15.56
CA ALA A 30 34.87 23.14 -15.60
C ALA A 30 36.38 22.93 -15.43
N ASP A 31 36.80 22.54 -14.23
CA ASP A 31 38.11 21.93 -14.06
C ASP A 31 38.10 20.56 -14.75
N LEU A 32 39.22 20.12 -15.33
CA LEU A 32 39.34 18.76 -15.88
C LEU A 32 39.14 17.70 -14.78
N ASN A 33 39.34 18.08 -13.51
CA ASN A 33 39.02 17.25 -12.36
C ASN A 33 37.53 16.92 -12.23
N ASP A 34 36.64 17.75 -12.80
CA ASP A 34 35.19 17.55 -12.76
C ASP A 34 34.68 16.77 -13.98
N TYR A 35 35.53 16.43 -14.94
CA TYR A 35 35.16 15.58 -16.07
C TYR A 35 34.74 14.20 -15.55
N PRO A 36 33.55 13.68 -15.91
CA PRO A 36 32.76 14.01 -17.10
C PRO A 36 31.56 14.94 -16.90
N ALA A 37 31.41 15.61 -15.75
CA ALA A 37 30.44 16.70 -15.62
C ALA A 37 30.85 17.88 -16.53
N PRO A 38 29.90 18.63 -17.14
CA PRO A 38 28.44 18.53 -17.05
C PRO A 38 27.80 17.60 -18.10
N PHE A 39 28.59 16.83 -18.84
CA PHE A 39 28.16 16.06 -20.01
C PHE A 39 27.39 14.79 -19.67
N ILE A 40 27.38 14.38 -18.40
CA ILE A 40 26.58 13.25 -17.90
C ILE A 40 25.58 13.79 -16.88
N GLN A 41 24.29 13.63 -17.19
CA GLN A 41 23.18 14.01 -16.30
C GLN A 41 22.25 12.80 -16.15
N ASN A 42 21.93 12.41 -14.91
CA ASN A 42 21.07 11.27 -14.62
C ASN A 42 21.51 9.96 -15.32
N GLY A 43 22.82 9.68 -15.36
CA GLY A 43 23.37 8.50 -16.04
C GLY A 43 23.15 8.49 -17.56
N LYS A 44 22.88 9.65 -18.16
CA LYS A 44 22.71 9.80 -19.61
C LYS A 44 23.62 10.90 -20.11
N PHE A 45 24.20 10.68 -21.28
CA PHE A 45 24.94 11.73 -21.98
C PHE A 45 23.99 12.88 -22.34
N SER A 46 24.37 14.10 -21.98
CA SER A 46 23.64 15.34 -22.19
C SER A 46 24.58 16.33 -22.87
N GLY A 47 24.58 16.30 -24.20
CA GLY A 47 25.41 17.16 -25.03
C GLY A 47 25.30 16.82 -26.51
N THR A 48 25.98 17.61 -27.34
CA THR A 48 26.15 17.32 -28.77
C THR A 48 27.62 17.36 -29.09
N LEU A 49 28.11 16.29 -29.70
CA LEU A 49 29.46 16.24 -30.25
C LEU A 49 29.40 16.78 -31.67
N VAL A 50 30.17 17.83 -31.93
CA VAL A 50 30.19 18.52 -33.23
C VAL A 50 31.56 18.34 -33.84
N VAL A 51 31.60 17.89 -35.08
CA VAL A 51 32.80 17.85 -35.92
C VAL A 51 32.52 18.62 -37.22
N GLY A 52 33.51 19.36 -37.72
CA GLY A 52 33.37 20.15 -38.93
C GLY A 52 33.33 19.29 -40.19
N ASP A 53 32.66 19.76 -41.24
CA ASP A 53 32.56 19.07 -42.55
C ASP A 53 33.92 18.89 -43.25
N ASN A 54 34.90 19.73 -42.91
CA ASN A 54 36.30 19.64 -43.37
C ASN A 54 37.27 19.21 -42.26
N ALA A 55 36.79 18.55 -41.19
CA ALA A 55 37.67 18.10 -40.11
C ALA A 55 38.67 17.05 -40.61
N ALA A 56 39.85 17.01 -40.00
CA ALA A 56 40.80 15.95 -40.31
C ALA A 56 40.19 14.60 -39.89
N ALA A 57 40.55 13.52 -40.59
CA ALA A 57 40.12 12.18 -40.20
C ALA A 57 40.45 11.87 -38.73
N GLU A 58 41.56 12.41 -38.23
CA GLU A 58 42.01 12.31 -36.84
C GLU A 58 41.00 12.93 -35.85
N ASP A 59 40.38 14.07 -36.18
CA ASP A 59 39.39 14.73 -35.33
C ASP A 59 38.07 13.93 -35.26
N VAL A 60 37.69 13.30 -36.37
CA VAL A 60 36.49 12.43 -36.44
C VAL A 60 36.66 11.20 -35.55
N ILE A 61 37.86 10.61 -35.55
CA ILE A 61 38.19 9.49 -34.66
C ILE A 61 38.26 9.96 -33.21
N GLY A 62 38.88 11.11 -32.92
CA GLY A 62 38.95 11.66 -31.58
C GLY A 62 37.58 11.94 -30.97
N VAL A 63 36.62 12.44 -31.76
CA VAL A 63 35.23 12.60 -31.32
C VAL A 63 34.55 11.27 -31.02
N SER A 64 34.86 10.21 -31.77
CA SER A 64 34.34 8.86 -31.53
C SER A 64 34.86 8.28 -30.21
N ASP A 65 36.15 8.47 -29.90
CA ASP A 65 36.74 8.04 -28.63
C ASP A 65 36.13 8.78 -27.44
N ILE A 66 35.90 10.10 -27.58
CA ILE A 66 35.20 10.90 -26.57
C ILE A 66 33.76 10.39 -26.38
N ALA A 67 33.05 10.11 -27.48
CA ALA A 67 31.68 9.57 -27.43
C ALA A 67 31.63 8.23 -26.67
N MET A 68 32.56 7.32 -26.96
CA MET A 68 32.68 6.04 -26.28
C MET A 68 33.01 6.21 -24.80
N SER A 69 33.94 7.12 -24.45
CA SER A 69 34.30 7.40 -23.06
C SER A 69 33.12 7.96 -22.24
N LEU A 70 32.34 8.86 -22.84
CA LEU A 70 31.16 9.46 -22.21
C LEU A 70 30.01 8.46 -22.11
N GLN A 71 29.84 7.60 -23.12
CA GLN A 71 28.88 6.51 -23.06
C GLN A 71 29.24 5.50 -21.96
N PHE A 72 30.52 5.17 -21.81
CA PHE A 72 30.99 4.33 -20.69
C PHE A 72 30.75 5.00 -19.34
N ALA A 73 31.06 6.29 -19.20
CA ALA A 73 30.78 7.06 -18.00
C ALA A 73 29.27 7.21 -17.69
N SER A 74 28.41 7.13 -18.70
CA SER A 74 26.94 7.11 -18.54
C SER A 74 26.40 5.79 -17.99
N SER A 75 27.18 4.69 -18.04
CA SER A 75 26.74 3.37 -17.56
C SER A 75 26.84 3.16 -16.04
N VAL A 76 27.30 4.17 -15.29
CA VAL A 76 27.17 4.15 -13.83
C VAL A 76 25.68 4.10 -13.52
N LYS A 77 25.22 2.99 -12.93
CA LYS A 77 23.88 2.87 -12.37
C LYS A 77 23.58 4.20 -11.68
N THR A 78 22.57 4.92 -12.16
CA THR A 78 21.85 5.82 -11.27
C THR A 78 21.30 4.91 -10.19
N GLY A 79 22.08 4.68 -9.13
CA GLY A 79 21.50 4.44 -7.84
C GLY A 79 20.53 5.60 -7.69
N SER A 80 19.25 5.27 -7.76
CA SER A 80 18.18 6.19 -7.42
C SER A 80 18.48 6.63 -5.99
N GLY A 81 19.25 7.71 -5.87
CA GLY A 81 19.60 8.39 -4.63
C GLY A 81 18.44 9.26 -4.14
N ALA A 82 17.28 9.18 -4.80
CA ALA A 82 16.06 9.26 -4.05
C ALA A 82 16.02 7.99 -3.19
N THR A 83 16.36 8.12 -1.91
CA THR A 83 15.61 7.40 -0.89
C THR A 83 14.15 7.70 -1.21
N SER A 84 13.53 6.85 -2.03
CA SER A 84 12.08 6.78 -2.15
C SER A 84 11.65 6.38 -0.76
N THR A 85 11.46 7.37 0.10
CA THR A 85 10.67 7.20 1.29
C THR A 85 9.29 6.87 0.75
N THR A 86 9.02 5.58 0.58
CA THR A 86 7.66 5.08 0.46
C THR A 86 7.03 5.44 1.80
N THR A 87 6.38 6.60 1.85
CA THR A 87 5.52 6.94 2.98
C THR A 87 4.39 5.93 2.93
N VAL A 88 4.47 4.93 3.80
CA VAL A 88 3.35 4.03 4.01
C VAL A 88 2.30 4.85 4.75
N GLU A 89 1.19 5.14 4.07
CA GLU A 89 0.06 5.82 4.68
C GLU A 89 -0.84 4.78 5.39
N GLY A 90 -1.33 5.14 6.57
CA GLY A 90 -2.24 4.29 7.35
C GLY A 90 -1.55 3.36 8.34
N ASP A 91 -2.31 2.35 8.77
CA ASP A 91 -1.86 1.32 9.70
C ASP A 91 -1.02 0.28 8.95
N ALA A 92 0.25 0.18 9.30
CA ALA A 92 1.20 -0.62 8.54
C ALA A 92 2.25 -1.27 9.43
N TRP A 93 2.60 -2.49 9.06
CA TRP A 93 3.64 -3.26 9.72
C TRP A 93 4.72 -3.65 8.72
N ARG A 94 5.98 -3.46 9.10
CA ARG A 94 7.13 -3.76 8.24
C ARG A 94 7.47 -5.24 8.32
N ILE A 95 7.47 -5.91 7.17
CA ILE A 95 7.96 -7.29 7.05
C ILE A 95 9.49 -7.30 7.07
N ALA A 96 10.05 -7.47 8.25
CA ALA A 96 11.49 -7.62 8.49
C ALA A 96 11.70 -8.33 9.83
N SER A 97 12.91 -8.80 10.07
CA SER A 97 13.35 -9.28 11.39
C SER A 97 14.51 -8.43 11.91
N THR A 98 15.06 -8.76 13.08
CA THR A 98 16.16 -7.98 13.66
C THR A 98 17.44 -8.23 12.85
N GLY A 99 17.83 -7.26 12.03
CA GLY A 99 19.04 -7.33 11.21
C GLY A 99 18.88 -8.10 9.90
N ASP A 100 17.65 -8.46 9.52
CA ASP A 100 17.35 -9.06 8.22
C ASP A 100 16.12 -8.40 7.59
N ASP A 101 16.30 -7.89 6.38
CA ASP A 101 15.27 -7.27 5.57
C ASP A 101 14.75 -8.27 4.53
N LEU A 102 13.55 -8.02 3.98
CA LEU A 102 12.98 -8.88 2.95
C LEU A 102 13.76 -8.80 1.64
N ASN A 103 14.39 -9.91 1.28
CA ASN A 103 15.12 -10.07 0.03
C ASN A 103 14.24 -10.68 -1.08
N LEU A 104 14.69 -10.53 -2.32
CA LEU A 104 14.04 -11.18 -3.46
C LEU A 104 14.05 -12.70 -3.31
N TYR A 105 12.93 -13.32 -3.66
CA TYR A 105 12.65 -14.75 -3.57
C TYR A 105 12.68 -15.33 -2.15
N GLN A 106 12.84 -14.49 -1.12
CA GLN A 106 12.74 -14.89 0.27
C GLN A 106 11.27 -15.02 0.66
N ASN A 107 10.93 -16.12 1.33
CA ASN A 107 9.58 -16.33 1.82
C ASN A 107 9.27 -15.39 3.00
N LEU A 108 8.09 -14.75 3.01
CA LEU A 108 7.67 -13.84 4.06
C LEU A 108 7.69 -14.50 5.46
N THR A 109 7.36 -15.78 5.55
CA THR A 109 7.37 -16.54 6.82
C THR A 109 8.75 -16.70 7.45
N SER A 110 9.82 -16.56 6.65
CA SER A 110 11.19 -16.64 7.18
C SER A 110 11.55 -15.44 8.06
N LEU A 111 10.89 -14.29 7.84
CA LEU A 111 11.10 -13.07 8.62
C LEU A 111 10.05 -12.90 9.73
N LYS A 112 8.85 -13.42 9.52
CA LYS A 112 7.77 -13.41 10.51
C LYS A 112 6.99 -14.73 10.45
N SER A 113 7.34 -15.64 11.35
CA SER A 113 6.68 -16.94 11.51
C SER A 113 5.53 -16.92 12.54
N GLY A 114 5.41 -15.84 13.33
CA GLY A 114 4.37 -15.67 14.34
C GLY A 114 3.23 -14.74 13.89
N SER A 115 2.22 -14.60 14.74
CA SER A 115 1.13 -13.65 14.52
C SER A 115 1.57 -12.19 14.72
N LEU A 116 0.85 -11.30 14.04
CA LEU A 116 0.74 -9.88 14.34
C LEU A 116 -0.42 -9.68 15.33
N GLY A 117 -0.28 -8.74 16.25
CA GLY A 117 -1.34 -8.36 17.19
C GLY A 117 -1.45 -6.85 17.38
N GLU A 118 -2.08 -6.43 18.46
CA GLU A 118 -2.32 -5.01 18.79
C GLU A 118 -1.05 -4.14 18.87
N GLY A 119 0.10 -4.72 19.21
CA GLY A 119 1.38 -4.03 19.23
C GLY A 119 2.01 -3.84 17.85
N ASP A 120 1.52 -4.55 16.83
CA ASP A 120 2.03 -4.54 15.46
C ASP A 120 1.15 -3.69 14.52
N LEU A 121 -0.19 -3.77 14.68
CA LEU A 121 -1.18 -3.07 13.86
C LEU A 121 -2.32 -2.57 14.75
N ASN A 122 -2.67 -1.28 14.63
CA ASN A 122 -3.80 -0.68 15.35
C ASN A 122 -5.15 -1.34 15.01
N ALA A 123 -5.30 -1.84 13.78
CA ALA A 123 -6.49 -2.58 13.35
C ALA A 123 -6.71 -3.87 14.14
N LEU A 124 -5.65 -4.42 14.76
CA LEU A 124 -5.68 -5.63 15.59
C LEU A 124 -5.80 -5.33 17.09
N ALA A 125 -6.22 -4.12 17.46
CA ALA A 125 -6.47 -3.76 18.86
C ALA A 125 -7.36 -4.81 19.55
N ALA A 126 -7.04 -5.14 20.80
CA ALA A 126 -7.93 -5.92 21.64
C ALA A 126 -9.26 -5.17 21.87
N GLY A 127 -10.31 -5.92 22.19
CA GLY A 127 -11.63 -5.36 22.43
C GLY A 127 -12.41 -6.11 23.50
N SER A 128 -13.64 -5.66 23.72
CA SER A 128 -14.61 -6.34 24.58
C SER A 128 -15.89 -6.57 23.78
N PHE A 129 -16.51 -7.72 23.98
CA PHE A 129 -17.81 -8.05 23.44
C PHE A 129 -18.82 -8.12 24.57
N ASN A 130 -19.94 -7.43 24.42
CA ASN A 130 -21.04 -7.48 25.37
C ASN A 130 -22.10 -8.42 24.81
N ALA A 131 -22.36 -9.51 25.53
CA ALA A 131 -23.52 -10.37 25.33
C ALA A 131 -24.24 -10.49 26.68
N LYS A 132 -24.42 -11.72 27.17
CA LYS A 132 -24.92 -11.97 28.53
C LYS A 132 -23.93 -11.51 29.61
N SER A 133 -22.64 -11.66 29.34
CA SER A 133 -21.53 -11.06 30.06
C SER A 133 -20.67 -10.22 29.12
N THR A 134 -19.79 -9.40 29.69
CA THR A 134 -18.76 -8.67 28.96
C THR A 134 -17.46 -9.46 28.99
N GLU A 135 -16.99 -9.92 27.85
CA GLU A 135 -15.74 -10.67 27.74
C GLU A 135 -14.73 -9.95 26.83
N THR A 136 -13.44 -10.07 27.15
CA THR A 136 -12.36 -9.51 26.34
C THR A 136 -11.91 -10.47 25.25
N TYR A 137 -11.49 -9.90 24.12
CA TYR A 137 -10.91 -10.64 23.02
C TYR A 137 -9.65 -9.98 22.47
N LYS A 138 -8.80 -10.81 21.87
CA LYS A 138 -7.58 -10.41 21.15
C LYS A 138 -7.73 -10.74 19.68
N GLN A 139 -7.15 -9.91 18.83
CA GLN A 139 -7.09 -10.15 17.39
C GLN A 139 -5.67 -10.52 16.97
N LYS A 140 -5.54 -11.51 16.09
CA LYS A 140 -4.26 -11.98 15.56
C LYS A 140 -4.35 -12.11 14.04
N LEU A 141 -3.26 -11.75 13.35
CA LEU A 141 -3.12 -11.96 11.92
C LEU A 141 -1.83 -12.73 11.63
N TYR A 142 -1.91 -13.84 10.91
CA TYR A 142 -0.75 -14.60 10.48
C TYR A 142 -0.54 -14.35 9.00
N VAL A 143 0.68 -13.96 8.64
CA VAL A 143 1.04 -13.63 7.26
C VAL A 143 1.79 -14.80 6.64
N GLY A 144 1.39 -15.18 5.42
CA GLY A 144 2.09 -16.19 4.63
C GLY A 144 1.92 -17.60 5.16
N LYS A 145 0.73 -17.98 5.64
CA LYS A 145 0.45 -19.34 6.11
C LYS A 145 0.44 -20.35 4.94
N GLY A 146 1.62 -20.60 4.37
CA GLY A 146 1.88 -21.38 3.16
C GLY A 146 3.30 -21.10 2.63
N SER A 147 3.98 -22.11 2.07
CA SER A 147 5.41 -22.05 1.71
C SER A 147 5.74 -21.22 0.46
N GLY A 148 4.79 -20.44 -0.07
CA GLY A 148 4.91 -19.81 -1.39
C GLY A 148 5.10 -18.30 -1.42
N THR A 149 4.62 -17.57 -0.41
CA THR A 149 4.51 -16.11 -0.49
C THR A 149 5.87 -15.42 -0.39
N ARG A 150 6.27 -14.71 -1.46
CA ARG A 150 7.57 -14.05 -1.57
C ARG A 150 7.53 -12.91 -2.58
N VAL A 151 8.49 -12.00 -2.47
CA VAL A 151 8.70 -10.98 -3.52
C VAL A 151 9.49 -11.62 -4.65
N GLU A 152 8.98 -11.56 -5.87
CA GLU A 152 9.66 -12.05 -7.07
C GLU A 152 9.86 -10.93 -8.09
N TYR A 153 10.92 -11.03 -8.86
CA TYR A 153 11.08 -10.27 -10.09
C TYR A 153 10.67 -11.19 -11.25
N ASP A 154 9.64 -10.80 -11.99
CA ASP A 154 9.10 -11.60 -13.09
C ASP A 154 8.66 -10.68 -14.25
N THR A 155 8.61 -11.24 -15.46
CA THR A 155 8.07 -10.63 -16.69
C THR A 155 6.61 -11.03 -16.94
N TYR A 156 6.06 -11.92 -16.12
CA TYR A 156 4.81 -12.62 -16.41
C TYR A 156 3.64 -12.10 -15.57
N ASP A 157 2.85 -11.19 -16.13
CA ASP A 157 1.44 -11.12 -15.81
C ASP A 157 0.58 -10.90 -17.08
N GLU A 158 -0.74 -11.05 -16.95
CA GLU A 158 -1.69 -10.80 -18.06
C GLU A 158 -1.84 -9.29 -18.40
N ILE A 159 -1.06 -8.41 -17.75
CA ILE A 159 -1.23 -6.96 -17.71
C ILE A 159 -0.04 -6.24 -18.39
N SER A 160 1.17 -6.80 -18.35
CA SER A 160 2.41 -6.18 -18.84
C SER A 160 3.50 -7.20 -19.17
N GLU A 161 4.18 -7.01 -20.31
CA GLU A 161 5.41 -7.74 -20.67
C GLU A 161 6.68 -7.12 -20.06
N ASP A 162 6.54 -5.94 -19.41
CA ASP A 162 7.66 -5.29 -18.73
C ASP A 162 7.94 -5.98 -17.39
N PRO A 163 9.21 -6.33 -17.09
CA PRO A 163 9.56 -6.95 -15.84
C PRO A 163 9.35 -6.02 -14.65
N ALA A 164 8.76 -6.55 -13.58
CA ALA A 164 8.49 -5.81 -12.36
C ALA A 164 8.66 -6.67 -11.10
N LEU A 165 8.62 -6.01 -9.94
CA LEU A 165 8.57 -6.68 -8.65
C LEU A 165 7.11 -6.98 -8.28
N TYR A 166 6.84 -8.25 -8.00
CA TYR A 166 5.53 -8.73 -7.59
C TYR A 166 5.61 -9.38 -6.22
N LEU A 167 4.60 -9.15 -5.39
CA LEU A 167 4.35 -10.03 -4.24
C LEU A 167 3.56 -11.23 -4.76
N ARG A 168 4.25 -12.38 -4.91
CA ARG A 168 3.64 -13.59 -5.46
C ARG A 168 2.88 -14.34 -4.39
N PHE A 169 1.70 -14.81 -4.76
CA PHE A 169 0.90 -15.77 -4.00
C PHE A 169 0.80 -17.06 -4.78
N GLU A 170 1.01 -18.19 -4.12
CA GLU A 170 0.78 -19.49 -4.73
C GLU A 170 -0.72 -19.78 -4.76
N LYS A 171 -1.18 -20.32 -5.89
CA LYS A 171 -2.58 -20.70 -6.06
C LYS A 171 -2.97 -21.71 -4.98
N ASP A 172 -4.18 -21.57 -4.45
CA ASP A 172 -4.75 -22.46 -3.44
C ASP A 172 -3.92 -22.53 -2.13
N GLN A 173 -3.09 -21.51 -1.85
CA GLN A 173 -2.41 -21.35 -0.57
C GLN A 173 -3.05 -20.23 0.26
N GLU A 174 -3.11 -20.44 1.57
CA GLU A 174 -3.66 -19.47 2.50
C GLU A 174 -2.68 -18.30 2.67
N LEU A 175 -3.11 -17.11 2.27
CA LEU A 175 -2.27 -15.92 2.34
C LEU A 175 -2.25 -15.31 3.74
N LEU A 176 -3.44 -15.07 4.29
CA LEU A 176 -3.64 -14.49 5.61
C LEU A 176 -4.58 -15.40 6.40
N HIS A 177 -4.24 -15.64 7.66
CA HIS A 177 -5.14 -16.26 8.63
C HIS A 177 -5.47 -15.22 9.70
N TYR A 178 -6.75 -14.95 9.91
CA TYR A 178 -7.21 -14.04 10.94
C TYR A 178 -7.86 -14.82 12.07
N GLU A 179 -7.53 -14.48 13.31
CA GLU A 179 -8.13 -15.04 14.51
C GLU A 179 -8.67 -13.94 15.41
N LEU A 180 -9.87 -14.15 15.94
CA LEU A 180 -10.43 -13.41 17.06
C LEU A 180 -10.60 -14.41 18.20
N ASP A 181 -9.91 -14.14 19.31
CA ASP A 181 -9.67 -15.09 20.39
C ASP A 181 -10.21 -14.52 21.70
N PHE A 182 -11.21 -15.17 22.28
CA PHE A 182 -11.80 -14.77 23.56
C PHE A 182 -11.07 -15.44 24.71
N ASP A 183 -10.72 -14.66 25.75
CA ASP A 183 -10.06 -15.22 26.94
C ASP A 183 -10.99 -16.18 27.73
N THR A 184 -12.30 -15.94 27.65
CA THR A 184 -13.37 -16.76 28.27
C THR A 184 -14.46 -17.02 27.24
N ALA A 185 -15.09 -18.20 27.30
CA ALA A 185 -16.24 -18.49 26.46
C ALA A 185 -17.40 -17.51 26.75
N ILE A 186 -17.95 -16.91 25.70
CA ILE A 186 -19.09 -15.99 25.82
C ILE A 186 -20.36 -16.79 26.05
N GLU A 187 -21.16 -16.37 27.02
CA GLU A 187 -22.46 -16.97 27.30
C GLU A 187 -23.58 -16.35 26.46
N SER A 188 -24.55 -17.19 26.07
CA SER A 188 -25.81 -16.76 25.47
C SER A 188 -26.93 -17.74 25.80
N ASP A 189 -28.14 -17.23 25.95
CA ASP A 189 -29.34 -18.05 25.88
C ASP A 189 -29.55 -18.58 24.46
N VAL A 190 -30.06 -19.82 24.38
CA VAL A 190 -30.22 -20.55 23.12
C VAL A 190 -31.70 -20.85 22.90
N ASP A 191 -32.26 -20.32 21.82
CA ASP A 191 -33.66 -20.56 21.47
C ASP A 191 -33.88 -21.98 20.89
N SER A 192 -35.13 -22.34 20.61
CA SER A 192 -35.48 -23.64 20.02
C SER A 192 -34.90 -23.89 18.61
N ASN A 193 -34.38 -22.85 17.95
CA ASN A 193 -33.78 -22.88 16.63
C ASN A 193 -32.24 -22.82 16.67
N GLY A 194 -31.64 -22.86 17.87
CA GLY A 194 -30.20 -22.75 18.07
C GLY A 194 -29.64 -21.33 17.91
N LYS A 195 -30.49 -20.32 18.00
CA LYS A 195 -30.14 -18.90 17.95
C LYS A 195 -29.46 -18.49 19.26
N LEU A 196 -28.33 -17.79 19.17
CA LEU A 196 -27.67 -17.17 20.31
C LEU A 196 -28.30 -15.79 20.54
N GLU A 197 -29.33 -15.73 21.40
CA GLU A 197 -30.15 -14.53 21.57
C GLU A 197 -29.36 -13.31 22.04
N ASP A 198 -28.35 -13.50 22.89
CA ASP A 198 -27.56 -12.42 23.46
C ASP A 198 -26.48 -11.87 22.51
N PHE A 199 -26.27 -12.52 21.36
CA PHE A 199 -25.27 -12.08 20.38
C PHE A 199 -25.85 -11.11 19.35
N GLU A 200 -27.14 -11.23 19.03
CA GLU A 200 -27.76 -10.38 18.01
C GLU A 200 -27.90 -8.94 18.50
N ASP A 201 -27.81 -8.01 17.55
CA ASP A 201 -27.78 -6.56 17.74
C ASP A 201 -26.59 -6.03 18.57
N GLN A 202 -25.70 -6.93 19.01
CA GLN A 202 -24.46 -6.55 19.66
C GLN A 202 -23.40 -6.13 18.66
N LYS A 203 -22.51 -5.24 19.13
CA LYS A 203 -21.43 -4.67 18.35
C LYS A 203 -20.11 -5.37 18.66
N ILE A 204 -19.33 -5.61 17.62
CA ILE A 204 -17.98 -6.14 17.72
C ILE A 204 -17.06 -5.40 16.76
N THR A 205 -15.84 -5.09 17.19
CA THR A 205 -14.82 -4.47 16.33
C THR A 205 -13.90 -5.53 15.78
N ILE A 206 -13.84 -5.65 14.46
CA ILE A 206 -13.01 -6.60 13.71
C ILE A 206 -12.17 -5.79 12.73
N LEU A 207 -10.84 -5.93 12.77
CA LEU A 207 -9.89 -5.25 11.88
C LEU A 207 -10.11 -3.72 11.84
N GLY A 208 -10.33 -3.11 13.01
CA GLY A 208 -10.57 -1.68 13.17
C GLY A 208 -11.93 -1.17 12.66
N LYS A 209 -12.83 -2.08 12.27
CA LYS A 209 -14.20 -1.75 11.83
C LYS A 209 -15.22 -2.32 12.80
N GLU A 210 -16.20 -1.51 13.17
CA GLU A 210 -17.33 -1.94 13.97
C GLU A 210 -18.37 -2.66 13.08
N TYR A 211 -18.85 -3.78 13.57
CA TYR A 211 -19.90 -4.58 12.97
C TYR A 211 -21.00 -4.85 13.99
N THR A 212 -22.24 -4.84 13.52
CA THR A 212 -23.39 -5.34 14.28
C THR A 212 -23.65 -6.79 13.88
N ILE A 213 -23.84 -7.68 14.85
CA ILE A 213 -24.18 -9.07 14.61
C ILE A 213 -25.69 -9.14 14.32
N LEU A 214 -26.05 -9.52 13.09
CA LEU A 214 -27.44 -9.70 12.68
C LEU A 214 -27.95 -11.10 12.99
N GLN A 215 -27.07 -12.09 12.96
CA GLN A 215 -27.45 -13.46 13.19
C GLN A 215 -26.30 -14.25 13.80
N ALA A 216 -26.62 -14.99 14.86
CA ALA A 216 -25.70 -15.91 15.51
C ALA A 216 -26.42 -17.23 15.84
N LYS A 217 -25.87 -18.35 15.37
CA LYS A 217 -26.44 -19.68 15.60
C LYS A 217 -25.34 -20.67 15.96
N ASN A 218 -25.56 -21.45 17.01
CA ASN A 218 -24.65 -22.54 17.41
C ASN A 218 -24.79 -23.80 16.55
N SER A 219 -25.76 -23.84 15.64
CA SER A 219 -26.03 -24.97 14.76
C SER A 219 -25.29 -24.90 13.41
N THR A 220 -24.72 -23.75 13.06
CA THR A 220 -24.18 -23.51 11.70
C THR A 220 -22.75 -22.95 11.65
N ASP A 221 -22.08 -22.75 12.79
CA ASP A 221 -20.74 -22.13 12.88
C ASP A 221 -20.61 -20.83 12.05
N LYS A 222 -21.71 -20.09 11.93
CA LYS A 222 -21.84 -18.92 11.05
C LYS A 222 -22.40 -17.74 11.84
N LEU A 223 -21.72 -16.61 11.68
CA LEU A 223 -22.17 -15.29 12.12
C LEU A 223 -22.43 -14.43 10.89
N THR A 224 -23.53 -13.68 10.91
CA THR A 224 -23.83 -12.68 9.88
C THR A 224 -23.63 -11.30 10.47
N PHE A 225 -22.81 -10.50 9.82
CA PHE A 225 -22.47 -9.14 10.26
C PHE A 225 -23.05 -8.09 9.33
N MET A 226 -23.37 -6.93 9.88
CA MET A 226 -23.68 -5.72 9.14
C MET A 226 -22.65 -4.65 9.51
N ALA A 227 -22.07 -4.03 8.47
CA ALA A 227 -21.32 -2.79 8.60
C ALA A 227 -22.10 -1.66 7.93
N GLY A 228 -22.10 -0.48 8.54
CA GLY A 228 -22.76 0.69 7.99
C GLY A 228 -22.30 1.95 8.70
N ALA A 229 -22.32 3.08 8.00
CA ALA A 229 -21.97 4.38 8.57
C ALA A 229 -23.03 4.87 9.58
N VAL A 230 -24.27 4.41 9.46
CA VAL A 230 -25.40 4.78 10.31
C VAL A 230 -26.22 3.54 10.64
N GLN A 231 -26.53 3.37 11.93
CA GLN A 231 -27.52 2.41 12.43
C GLN A 231 -28.61 3.22 13.13
N ASP A 232 -29.86 2.99 12.79
CA ASP A 232 -31.00 3.70 13.38
C ASP A 232 -32.18 2.75 13.54
N THR A 233 -33.05 3.04 14.50
CA THR A 233 -34.34 2.37 14.68
C THR A 233 -35.43 3.33 14.22
N MET A 234 -36.33 2.84 13.38
CA MET A 234 -37.43 3.63 12.84
C MET A 234 -38.77 3.01 13.23
N GLU A 235 -39.71 3.86 13.63
CA GLU A 235 -41.08 3.41 13.89
C GLU A 235 -41.87 3.22 12.58
N VAL A 236 -42.95 2.44 12.64
CA VAL A 236 -43.81 2.20 11.47
C VAL A 236 -44.40 3.53 10.98
N GLY A 237 -44.05 3.92 9.76
CA GLY A 237 -44.52 5.15 9.11
C GLY A 237 -43.57 6.34 9.26
N GLU A 238 -42.43 6.17 9.95
CA GLU A 238 -41.39 7.18 10.01
C GLU A 238 -40.58 7.23 8.71
N THR A 239 -40.15 8.42 8.29
CA THR A 239 -39.19 8.62 7.20
C THR A 239 -38.04 9.46 7.73
N LYS A 240 -36.81 9.01 7.55
CA LYS A 240 -35.60 9.70 7.99
C LYS A 240 -34.64 9.82 6.83
N THR A 241 -34.06 11.00 6.68
CA THR A 241 -33.03 11.24 5.68
C THR A 241 -31.64 11.12 6.30
N TYR A 242 -30.80 10.29 5.71
CA TYR A 242 -29.40 10.11 6.10
C TYR A 242 -28.48 10.69 5.04
N THR A 243 -27.57 11.59 5.42
CA THR A 243 -26.52 12.09 4.54
C THR A 243 -25.26 11.24 4.71
N ILE A 244 -24.93 10.45 3.70
CA ILE A 244 -23.71 9.62 3.66
C ILE A 244 -22.85 10.10 2.49
N ASP A 245 -21.61 10.51 2.77
CA ASP A 245 -20.67 11.08 1.78
C ASP A 245 -21.25 12.24 0.95
N GLY A 246 -22.04 13.10 1.59
CA GLY A 246 -22.67 14.26 0.96
C GLY A 246 -23.83 13.91 0.02
N LYS A 247 -24.32 12.67 0.05
CA LYS A 247 -25.52 12.23 -0.64
C LYS A 247 -26.60 11.84 0.36
N ASP A 248 -27.81 12.32 0.11
CA ASP A 248 -28.97 12.04 0.95
C ASP A 248 -29.67 10.75 0.52
N TYR A 249 -30.10 9.97 1.52
CA TYR A 249 -30.83 8.72 1.41
C TYR A 249 -32.07 8.82 2.30
N GLU A 250 -33.26 8.47 1.78
CA GLU A 250 -34.49 8.27 2.58
C GLU A 250 -34.72 6.79 2.88
#